data_AF-A0A1D2AH99-F1
#
_entry.id   AF-A0A1D2AH99-F1
#
_cell.length_a   1.000
_cell.length_b   1.000
_cell.length_c   1.000
_cell.angle_alpha   90.00
_cell.angle_beta   90.00
_cell.angle_gamma   90.00
#
_symmetry.space_group_name_H-M   'P 1'
#
loop_
_entity.id
_entity.type
_entity.pdbx_description
1 polymer ?
#
loop_
_entity_poly.entity_id
_entity_poly.type
_entity_poly.pdbx_seq_one_letter_code
_entity_poly.pdbx_strand_id
1 'polypeptide(L)'
;MVVDRCPECSYGDLDFSYPAYSAVTGSWPNRLKVSWEKVDCSAFIDGTIRMWPKDGVNPFWQAFYFANSKYQIQNVTLDGVPLTRQTFGFWIHPGTAPTGPSSLVFTAVNGATVNATLNSVWDAQDLDVQFPEVTDAAPVATAGRR
;
A
#
# COMPACT_ATOMS: atom_id res chain seq x y z
N MET A 1 -7.02 -7.22 -5.07
CA MET A 1 -6.05 -6.88 -4.01
C MET A 1 -4.91 -7.89 -4.04
N VAL A 2 -3.66 -7.45 -3.87
CA VAL A 2 -2.49 -8.32 -3.70
C VAL A 2 -2.20 -8.43 -2.20
N VAL A 3 -2.17 -9.64 -1.66
CA VAL A 3 -2.04 -9.86 -0.21
C VAL A 3 -0.83 -10.70 0.18
N ASP A 4 -0.24 -11.43 -0.75
CA ASP A 4 0.83 -12.37 -0.45
C ASP A 4 1.86 -12.43 -1.58
N ARG A 5 3.03 -12.97 -1.25
CA ARG A 5 4.06 -13.37 -2.21
C ARG A 5 3.92 -14.87 -2.43
N CYS A 6 3.73 -15.29 -3.67
CA CYS A 6 3.90 -16.68 -4.09
C CYS A 6 5.39 -16.95 -4.38
N PRO A 7 6.15 -17.66 -3.52
CA PRO A 7 7.60 -17.78 -3.66
C PRO A 7 8.06 -18.61 -4.86
N GLU A 8 7.25 -19.57 -5.29
CA GLU A 8 7.51 -20.51 -6.38
C GLU A 8 6.93 -20.07 -7.74
N CYS A 9 6.08 -19.04 -7.75
CA CYS A 9 5.46 -18.51 -8.96
C CYS A 9 6.51 -17.90 -9.89
N SER A 10 6.45 -18.26 -11.18
CA SER A 10 7.27 -17.61 -12.20
C SER A 10 6.72 -16.21 -12.51
N TYR A 11 7.51 -15.38 -13.18
CA TYR A 11 7.03 -14.07 -13.61
C TYR A 11 5.75 -14.19 -14.46
N GLY A 12 4.69 -13.49 -14.05
CA GLY A 12 3.39 -13.50 -14.70
C GLY A 12 2.39 -14.50 -14.12
N ASP A 13 2.82 -15.48 -13.32
CA ASP A 13 1.92 -16.38 -12.60
C ASP A 13 1.21 -15.64 -11.45
N LEU A 14 -0.06 -16.00 -11.21
CA LEU A 14 -0.88 -15.50 -10.11
C LEU A 14 -1.42 -16.69 -9.31
N ASP A 15 -1.28 -16.63 -7.99
CA ASP A 15 -1.93 -17.57 -7.08
C ASP A 15 -3.16 -16.89 -6.46
N PHE A 16 -4.34 -17.36 -6.87
CA PHE A 16 -5.62 -16.77 -6.48
C PHE A 16 -6.16 -17.48 -5.23
N SER A 17 -6.84 -16.73 -4.38
CA SER A 17 -7.74 -17.36 -3.41
C SER A 17 -8.82 -18.15 -4.15
N TYR A 18 -9.29 -19.25 -3.56
CA TYR A 18 -10.33 -20.09 -4.17
C TYR A 18 -11.57 -19.28 -4.63
N PRO A 19 -12.12 -18.33 -3.84
CA PRO A 19 -13.24 -17.51 -4.28
C PRO A 19 -12.92 -16.65 -5.51
N ALA A 20 -11.73 -16.03 -5.57
CA ALA A 20 -11.33 -15.21 -6.71
C ALA A 20 -11.13 -16.05 -7.96
N TYR A 21 -10.48 -17.21 -7.81
CA TYR A 21 -10.29 -18.16 -8.90
C TYR A 21 -11.63 -18.65 -9.47
N SER A 22 -12.54 -19.08 -8.59
CA SER A 22 -13.86 -19.59 -8.98
C SER A 22 -14.71 -18.52 -9.67
N ALA A 23 -14.67 -17.28 -9.18
CA ALA A 23 -15.39 -16.16 -9.78
C ALA A 23 -14.92 -15.83 -11.21
N VAL A 24 -13.62 -15.94 -11.48
CA VAL A 24 -13.04 -15.62 -12.80
C VAL A 24 -13.19 -16.79 -13.79
N THR A 25 -13.09 -18.03 -13.31
CA THR A 25 -12.94 -19.21 -14.20
C THR A 25 -14.19 -20.09 -14.28
N GLY A 26 -15.11 -19.97 -13.32
CA GLY A 26 -16.27 -20.87 -13.17
C GLY A 26 -15.89 -22.35 -12.96
N SER A 27 -14.62 -22.65 -12.70
CA SER A 27 -14.06 -23.99 -12.78
C SER A 27 -13.39 -24.43 -11.46
N TRP A 28 -13.21 -25.74 -11.31
CA TRP A 28 -12.41 -26.32 -10.23
C TRP A 28 -10.91 -26.01 -10.44
N PRO A 29 -10.08 -25.82 -9.39
CA PRO A 29 -8.72 -25.30 -9.54
C PRO A 29 -7.84 -26.11 -10.51
N ASN A 30 -7.44 -25.47 -11.61
CA ASN A 30 -6.41 -25.93 -12.52
C ASN A 30 -5.50 -24.77 -12.96
N ARG A 31 -4.32 -25.08 -13.50
CA ARG A 31 -3.44 -24.03 -14.02
C ARG A 31 -3.96 -23.55 -15.37
N LEU A 32 -4.42 -22.29 -15.44
CA LEU A 32 -4.92 -21.67 -16.66
C LEU A 32 -3.93 -20.62 -17.18
N LYS A 33 -3.95 -20.38 -18.50
CA LYS A 33 -3.26 -19.24 -19.09
C LYS A 33 -4.09 -17.98 -18.84
N VAL A 34 -3.47 -16.95 -18.29
CA VAL A 34 -4.12 -15.68 -17.96
C VAL A 34 -3.33 -14.51 -18.52
N SER A 35 -4.02 -13.39 -18.70
CA SER A 35 -3.42 -12.07 -18.87
C SER A 35 -3.95 -11.17 -17.77
N TRP A 36 -3.11 -10.28 -17.26
CA TRP A 36 -3.51 -9.34 -16.22
C TRP A 36 -2.81 -8.00 -16.43
N GLU A 37 -3.42 -6.96 -15.88
CA GLU A 37 -2.84 -5.64 -15.78
C GLU A 37 -3.08 -5.07 -14.38
N LYS A 38 -2.30 -4.04 -14.01
CA LYS A 38 -2.59 -3.28 -12.80
C LYS A 38 -3.71 -2.30 -13.11
N VAL A 39 -4.79 -2.37 -12.35
CA VAL A 39 -5.93 -1.46 -12.47
C VAL A 39 -5.98 -0.50 -11.28
N ASP A 40 -6.54 0.69 -11.48
CA ASP A 40 -6.84 1.58 -10.37
C ASP A 40 -7.96 0.96 -9.51
N CYS A 41 -7.68 0.81 -8.22
CA CYS A 41 -8.62 0.26 -7.24
C CYS A 41 -9.19 1.35 -6.32
N SER A 42 -8.82 2.62 -6.51
CA SER A 42 -9.17 3.75 -5.64
C SER A 42 -10.67 3.85 -5.34
N ALA A 43 -11.51 3.60 -6.33
CA ALA A 43 -12.97 3.63 -6.23
C ALA A 43 -13.57 2.52 -5.33
N PHE A 44 -12.80 1.48 -5.01
CA PHE A 44 -13.21 0.39 -4.11
C PHE A 44 -12.65 0.53 -2.69
N ILE A 45 -11.96 1.64 -2.40
CA ILE A 45 -11.36 1.90 -1.09
C ILE A 45 -12.14 3.02 -0.41
N ASP A 46 -12.89 2.63 0.62
CA ASP A 46 -13.59 3.53 1.52
C ASP A 46 -12.75 3.84 2.77
N GLY A 47 -12.93 5.03 3.32
CA GLY A 47 -12.22 5.47 4.52
C GLY A 47 -10.78 5.90 4.29
N THR A 48 -10.01 5.87 5.36
CA THR A 48 -8.72 6.55 5.51
C THR A 48 -7.60 5.57 5.78
N ILE A 49 -6.35 6.04 5.61
CA ILE A 49 -5.16 5.23 5.85
C ILE A 49 -5.11 4.86 7.33
N ARG A 50 -4.86 3.58 7.62
CA ARG A 50 -4.74 3.08 9.00
C ARG A 50 -3.32 2.63 9.30
N MET A 51 -2.80 3.02 10.46
CA MET A 51 -1.51 2.56 10.97
C MET A 51 -1.72 1.46 12.01
N TRP A 52 -0.96 0.38 11.90
CA TRP A 52 -0.86 -0.68 12.91
C TRP A 52 0.60 -0.89 13.32
N PRO A 53 0.97 -0.75 14.60
CA PRO A 53 2.29 -1.12 15.06
C PRO A 53 2.44 -2.64 15.03
N LYS A 54 3.66 -3.12 14.79
CA LYS A 54 3.97 -4.55 14.87
C LYS A 54 4.03 -5.01 16.33
N ASP A 55 3.76 -6.29 16.57
CA ASP A 55 4.10 -6.91 17.85
C ASP A 55 5.60 -6.75 18.18
N GLY A 56 5.88 -6.32 19.41
CA GLY A 56 7.23 -6.14 19.94
C GLY A 56 7.86 -4.77 19.70
N VAL A 57 7.10 -3.78 19.20
CA VAL A 57 7.60 -2.40 19.13
C VAL A 57 7.99 -1.89 20.52
N ASN A 58 9.10 -1.14 20.57
CA ASN A 58 9.67 -0.56 21.77
C ASN A 58 10.46 0.71 21.41
N PRO A 59 10.99 1.48 22.38
CA PRO A 59 11.70 2.72 22.09
C PRO A 59 12.90 2.63 21.14
N PHE A 60 13.46 1.43 20.93
CA PHE A 60 14.64 1.19 20.09
C PHE A 60 14.29 0.47 18.77
N TRP A 61 13.07 -0.03 18.62
CA TRP A 61 12.63 -0.70 17.41
C TRP A 61 11.14 -0.45 17.15
N GLN A 62 10.82 0.22 16.04
CA GLN A 62 9.44 0.49 15.62
C GLN A 62 9.22 -0.01 14.19
N ALA A 63 8.11 -0.70 13.98
CA ALA A 63 7.68 -1.19 12.69
C ALA A 63 6.17 -0.96 12.54
N PHE A 64 5.77 -0.39 11.40
CA PHE A 64 4.40 0.03 11.14
C PHE A 64 3.85 -0.63 9.89
N TYR A 65 2.62 -1.13 9.95
CA TYR A 65 1.85 -1.54 8.80
C TYR A 65 0.87 -0.43 8.45
N PHE A 66 0.92 0.04 7.21
CA PHE A 66 -0.04 1.01 6.68
C PHE A 66 -1.01 0.29 5.75
N ALA A 67 -2.30 0.43 6.04
CA ALA A 67 -3.37 -0.23 5.31
C ALA A 67 -4.35 0.79 4.74
N ASN A 68 -5.24 0.32 3.87
CA ASN A 68 -6.37 1.08 3.35
C ASN A 68 -5.99 2.36 2.57
N SER A 69 -4.82 2.36 1.92
CA SER A 69 -4.42 3.44 1.01
C SER A 69 -4.99 3.23 -0.38
N LYS A 70 -5.58 4.27 -0.99
CA LYS A 70 -6.10 4.23 -2.37
C LYS A 70 -5.04 3.86 -3.41
N TYR A 71 -3.83 4.37 -3.21
CA TYR A 71 -2.69 4.12 -4.08
C TYR A 71 -1.56 3.42 -3.32
N GLN A 72 -0.75 2.66 -4.03
CA GLN A 72 0.41 1.99 -3.44
C GLN A 72 1.38 3.04 -2.85
N ILE A 73 1.67 2.90 -1.56
CA ILE A 73 2.64 3.74 -0.86
C ILE A 73 4.05 3.40 -1.37
N GLN A 74 4.74 4.42 -1.89
CA GLN A 74 6.12 4.34 -2.38
C GLN A 74 7.12 4.75 -1.30
N ASN A 75 6.84 5.81 -0.55
CA ASN A 75 7.69 6.32 0.53
C ASN A 75 6.85 6.77 1.72
N VAL A 76 7.44 6.66 2.92
CA VAL A 76 6.89 7.23 4.15
C VAL A 76 8.03 7.86 4.95
N THR A 77 7.82 9.06 5.47
CA THR A 77 8.71 9.66 6.49
C THR A 77 7.96 9.87 7.80
N LEU A 78 8.63 9.64 8.92
CA LEU A 78 8.17 9.98 10.28
C LEU A 78 9.04 11.10 10.82
N ASP A 79 8.48 12.27 11.08
CA ASP A 79 9.22 13.48 11.50
C ASP A 79 10.41 13.81 10.57
N GLY A 80 10.22 13.61 9.26
CA GLY A 80 11.25 13.81 8.23
C GLY A 80 12.26 12.66 8.10
N VAL A 81 12.22 11.65 8.97
CA VAL A 81 13.08 10.46 8.90
C VAL A 81 12.44 9.41 7.99
N PRO A 82 13.11 8.96 6.91
CA PRO A 82 12.58 7.92 6.03
C PRO A 82 12.40 6.58 6.74
N LEU A 83 11.25 5.95 6.54
CA LEU A 83 11.00 4.59 6.95
C LEU A 83 11.45 3.61 5.86
N THR A 84 11.95 2.45 6.26
CA THR A 84 12.38 1.40 5.31
C THR A 84 11.31 0.33 5.19
N ARG A 85 10.73 0.16 4.00
CA ARG A 85 9.76 -0.91 3.71
C ARG A 85 10.46 -2.27 3.65
N GLN A 86 9.94 -3.22 4.41
CA GLN A 86 10.43 -4.60 4.46
C GLN A 86 9.62 -5.52 3.56
N THR A 87 10.19 -6.67 3.23
CA THR A 87 9.56 -7.70 2.39
C THR A 87 8.30 -8.32 3.02
N PHE A 88 8.16 -8.23 4.34
CA PHE A 88 6.99 -8.68 5.10
C PHE A 88 5.94 -7.58 5.32
N GLY A 89 6.01 -6.46 4.57
CA GLY A 89 4.95 -5.45 4.48
C GLY A 89 5.01 -4.31 5.48
N PHE A 90 5.88 -4.37 6.50
CA PHE A 90 6.04 -3.30 7.49
C PHE A 90 7.10 -2.27 7.08
N TRP A 91 6.96 -1.07 7.63
CA TRP A 91 7.89 0.05 7.50
C TRP A 91 8.63 0.25 8.81
N ILE A 92 9.96 0.13 8.78
CA ILE A 92 10.81 0.23 9.97
C ILE A 92 11.37 1.65 10.10
N HIS A 93 11.27 2.22 11.31
CA HIS A 93 11.96 3.45 11.68
C HIS A 93 13.42 3.14 12.07
N PRO A 94 14.41 3.87 11.57
CA PRO A 94 15.82 3.55 11.80
C PRO A 94 16.37 4.02 13.15
N GLY A 95 15.64 4.89 13.86
CA GLY A 95 16.08 5.52 15.10
C GLY A 95 15.21 5.16 16.31
N THR A 96 15.34 5.98 17.35
CA THR A 96 14.48 5.88 18.53
C THR A 96 13.06 6.35 18.25
N ALA A 97 12.10 5.78 18.95
CA ALA A 97 10.72 6.21 18.86
C ALA A 97 10.59 7.71 19.21
N PRO A 98 9.80 8.48 18.44
CA PRO A 98 9.49 9.85 18.81
C PRO A 98 8.67 9.91 20.10
N THR A 99 8.80 11.03 20.82
CA THR A 99 8.07 11.29 22.05
C THR A 99 6.85 12.17 21.76
N GLY A 100 5.67 11.56 21.72
CA GLY A 100 4.39 12.26 21.49
C GLY A 100 3.92 12.19 20.04
N PRO A 101 2.96 13.06 19.66
CA PRO A 101 2.44 13.10 18.31
C PRO A 101 3.52 13.48 17.29
N SER A 102 3.53 12.77 16.16
CA SER A 102 4.51 12.91 15.08
C SER A 102 3.83 13.17 13.73
N SER A 103 4.59 13.69 12.77
CA SER A 103 4.15 13.89 11.40
C SER A 103 4.54 12.71 10.52
N LEU A 104 3.56 12.10 9.86
CA LEU A 104 3.79 11.18 8.76
C LEU A 104 3.61 11.90 7.43
N VAL A 105 4.52 11.67 6.48
CA VAL A 105 4.36 12.10 5.09
C VAL A 105 4.41 10.88 4.20
N PHE A 106 3.34 10.65 3.46
CA PHE A 106 3.22 9.55 2.51
C PHE A 106 3.40 10.06 1.09
N THR A 107 4.10 9.29 0.26
CA THR A 107 4.17 9.48 -1.18
C THR A 107 3.73 8.20 -1.87
N ALA A 108 2.74 8.28 -2.76
CA ALA A 108 2.27 7.17 -3.56
C ALA A 108 3.09 7.01 -4.85
N VAL A 109 3.01 5.83 -5.47
CA VAL A 109 3.68 5.51 -6.75
C VAL A 109 3.27 6.41 -7.93
N ASN A 110 2.11 7.07 -7.83
CA ASN A 110 1.63 8.04 -8.82
C ASN A 110 2.10 9.48 -8.52
N GLY A 111 2.93 9.68 -7.49
CA GLY A 111 3.44 10.98 -7.06
C GLY A 111 2.53 11.76 -6.11
N ALA A 112 1.31 11.29 -5.83
CA ALA A 112 0.44 11.93 -4.86
C ALA A 112 1.05 11.88 -3.45
N THR A 113 0.89 12.97 -2.70
CA THR A 113 1.39 13.08 -1.32
C THR A 113 0.27 13.41 -0.36
N VAL A 114 0.36 12.88 0.87
CA VAL A 114 -0.56 13.24 1.95
C VAL A 114 0.20 13.27 3.29
N ASN A 115 -0.12 14.25 4.13
CA ASN A 115 0.44 14.38 5.47
C ASN A 115 -0.58 13.90 6.48
N ALA A 116 -0.12 13.19 7.52
CA ALA A 116 -0.96 12.73 8.61
C ALA A 116 -0.34 13.03 9.97
N THR A 117 -1.18 13.12 10.99
CA THR A 117 -0.74 13.14 12.38
C THR A 117 -0.76 11.71 12.92
N LEU A 118 0.35 11.30 13.54
CA LEU A 118 0.47 10.05 14.27
C LEU A 118 0.49 10.36 15.76
N ASN A 119 -0.61 10.07 16.47
CA ASN A 119 -0.76 10.41 17.89
C ASN A 119 0.07 9.51 18.81
N SER A 120 0.29 8.26 18.41
CA SER A 120 1.04 7.26 19.16
C SER A 120 1.73 6.28 18.20
N VAL A 121 3.00 5.98 18.41
CA VAL A 121 3.69 4.91 17.67
C VAL A 121 3.38 3.51 18.26
N TRP A 122 2.62 3.46 19.34
CA TRP A 122 2.34 2.24 20.11
C TRP A 122 0.97 1.65 19.85
N ASP A 123 0.06 2.45 19.30
CA ASP A 123 -1.35 2.10 19.18
C ASP A 123 -1.80 2.13 17.72
N ALA A 124 -2.61 1.13 17.36
CA ALA A 124 -3.28 1.14 16.07
C ALA A 124 -4.26 2.31 16.00
N GLN A 125 -4.21 3.07 14.91
CA GLN A 125 -5.04 4.26 14.77
C GLN A 125 -5.37 4.55 13.31
N ASP A 126 -6.54 5.15 13.14
CA ASP A 126 -6.87 5.84 11.90
C ASP A 126 -6.04 7.12 11.79
N LEU A 127 -5.58 7.44 10.59
CA LEU A 127 -4.80 8.64 10.32
C LEU A 127 -5.65 9.80 9.79
N ASP A 128 -6.96 9.58 9.61
CA ASP A 128 -7.96 10.55 9.15
C ASP A 128 -7.62 11.23 7.81
N VAL A 129 -6.75 10.59 7.02
CA VAL A 129 -6.33 11.09 5.71
C VAL A 129 -6.32 10.00 4.65
N GLN A 130 -6.45 10.42 3.41
CA GLN A 130 -6.36 9.57 2.23
C GLN A 130 -5.64 10.33 1.11
N PHE A 131 -4.99 9.62 0.19
CA PHE A 131 -4.44 10.26 -1.00
C PHE A 131 -5.56 10.98 -1.78
N PRO A 132 -5.30 12.18 -2.31
CA PRO A 132 -6.27 12.88 -3.14
C PRO A 132 -6.55 12.06 -4.40
N GLU A 133 -7.78 12.11 -4.89
CA GLU A 133 -8.11 11.54 -6.19
C GLU A 133 -7.20 12.16 -7.26
N VAL A 134 -6.61 11.32 -8.09
CA VAL A 134 -5.97 11.81 -9.31
C VAL A 134 -7.10 12.13 -10.28
N THR A 135 -7.51 13.39 -10.33
CA THR A 135 -8.32 13.88 -11.44
C THR A 135 -7.48 13.74 -12.70
N ASP A 136 -7.95 12.93 -13.65
CA ASP A 136 -7.27 12.59 -14.91
C ASP A 136 -6.28 13.66 -15.38
N ALA A 137 -5.00 13.30 -15.42
CA ALA A 137 -4.05 14.03 -16.24
C ALA A 137 -4.56 13.97 -17.70
N ALA A 138 -4.58 15.13 -18.34
CA ALA A 138 -5.10 15.41 -19.68
C ALA A 138 -4.93 14.26 -20.70
N PRO A 139 -5.88 14.10 -21.65
CA PRO A 139 -5.84 13.04 -22.63
C PRO A 139 -4.48 13.02 -23.36
N VAL A 140 -3.89 11.84 -23.46
CA VAL A 140 -2.72 11.60 -24.31
C VAL A 140 -3.06 12.09 -25.70
N ALA A 141 -2.41 13.17 -26.13
CA ALA A 141 -2.57 13.70 -27.47
C ALA A 141 -2.22 12.58 -28.47
N THR A 142 -3.23 12.09 -29.18
CA THR A 142 -3.03 11.11 -30.24
C THR A 142 -2.24 11.81 -31.33
N ALA A 143 -0.95 11.51 -31.42
CA ALA A 143 -0.11 11.96 -32.53
C ALA A 143 -0.60 11.26 -33.80
N GLY A 144 -1.46 11.95 -34.56
CA GLY A 144 -1.76 11.58 -35.92
C GLY A 144 -0.49 11.60 -36.78
N ARG A 145 -0.19 10.49 -37.43
CA ARG A 145 0.64 10.41 -38.65
C ARG A 145 -0.18 9.56 -39.63
N ARG A 146 -0.78 10.19 -40.65
CA ARG A 146 -0.24 10.34 -42.02
C ARG A 146 0.16 9.00 -42.64
#